data_AF-A0A4S3LR43-F1
#
_entry.id   AF-A0A4S3LR43-F1
#
_cell.length_a   1.000
_cell.length_b   1.000
_cell.length_c   1.000
_cell.angle_alpha   90.00
_cell.angle_beta   90.00
_cell.angle_gamma   90.00
#
_symmetry.space_group_name_H-M   'P 1'
#
loop_
_entity.id
_entity.type
_entity.pdbx_description
1 polymer ?
#
loop_
_entity_poly.entity_id
_entity_poly.type
_entity_poly.pdbx_seq_one_letter_code
_entity_poly.pdbx_strand_id
1 'polypeptide(L)'
;MNPLVIKLGGVLLDNEEALERLFMAVVAYRQEYQRPLVIVHGGGCLVDELMKKLNLPVVKKAGLRVTPADQIDIITGALAGSANKTLLAWAVKNHINAVGLSLA
;
A
#
# COMPACT_ATOMS: atom_id res chain seq x y z
N MET A 1 -2.63 23.13 8.46
CA MET A 1 -3.18 22.46 7.27
C MET A 1 -3.89 21.19 7.70
N ASN A 2 -5.04 20.86 7.11
CA ASN A 2 -5.80 19.64 7.42
C ASN A 2 -5.78 18.67 6.20
N PRO A 3 -4.84 17.70 6.15
CA PRO A 3 -4.73 16.81 5.01
C PRO A 3 -5.94 15.88 4.87
N LEU A 4 -6.19 15.39 3.66
CA LEU A 4 -7.08 14.27 3.43
C LEU A 4 -6.24 12.99 3.38
N VAL A 5 -6.51 12.09 4.32
CA VAL A 5 -5.84 10.78 4.40
C VAL A 5 -6.71 9.74 3.70
N ILE A 6 -6.15 9.07 2.69
CA ILE A 6 -6.82 7.98 1.96
C ILE A 6 -6.14 6.68 2.35
N LYS A 7 -6.88 5.81 3.06
CA LYS A 7 -6.38 4.48 3.40
C LYS A 7 -6.70 3.48 2.30
N LEU A 8 -5.67 2.87 1.72
CA LEU A 8 -5.74 1.81 0.73
C LEU A 8 -5.55 0.44 1.37
N GLY A 9 -6.25 -0.58 0.88
CA GLY A 9 -6.06 -1.97 1.30
C GLY A 9 -6.93 -2.93 0.53
N GLY A 10 -6.99 -4.18 0.99
CA GLY A 10 -7.64 -5.26 0.27
C GLY A 10 -6.85 -5.66 -0.99
N VAL A 11 -7.57 -6.18 -1.99
CA VAL A 11 -7.02 -6.69 -3.25
C VAL A 11 -6.64 -5.61 -4.26
N LEU A 12 -6.75 -4.32 -3.89
CA LEU A 12 -6.50 -3.20 -4.79
C LEU A 12 -5.10 -3.25 -5.43
N LEU A 13 -4.07 -3.61 -4.65
CA LEU A 13 -2.69 -3.60 -5.14
C LEU A 13 -2.42 -4.66 -6.22
N ASP A 14 -3.31 -5.65 -6.34
CA ASP A 14 -3.22 -6.73 -7.32
C ASP A 14 -4.17 -6.52 -8.52
N ASN A 15 -4.83 -5.34 -8.60
CA ASN A 15 -5.75 -4.99 -9.67
C ASN A 15 -5.32 -3.70 -10.38
N GLU A 16 -4.66 -3.84 -11.53
CA GLU A 16 -4.14 -2.71 -12.30
C GLU A 16 -5.23 -1.74 -12.80
N GLU A 17 -6.40 -2.24 -13.20
CA GLU A 17 -7.52 -1.39 -13.64
C GLU A 17 -8.02 -0.51 -12.49
N ALA A 18 -8.14 -1.09 -11.30
CA ALA A 18 -8.54 -0.36 -10.10
C ALA A 18 -7.50 0.69 -9.69
N LEU A 19 -6.21 0.38 -9.81
CA LEU A 19 -5.13 1.33 -9.56
C LEU A 19 -5.12 2.48 -10.58
N GLU A 20 -5.30 2.19 -11.88
CA GLU A 20 -5.41 3.21 -12.91
C GLU A 20 -6.55 4.19 -12.59
N ARG A 21 -7.75 3.66 -12.32
CA ARG A 21 -8.91 4.48 -11.97
C ARG A 21 -8.71 5.28 -10.69
N LEU A 22 -8.06 4.71 -9.68
CA LEU A 22 -7.72 5.41 -8.44
C LEU A 22 -6.79 6.59 -8.72
N PHE A 23 -5.70 6.38 -9.46
CA PHE A 23 -4.72 7.43 -9.71
C PHE A 23 -5.26 8.52 -10.63
N MET A 24 -6.12 8.19 -11.61
CA MET A 24 -6.89 9.18 -12.36
C MET A 24 -7.73 10.07 -11.44
N ALA A 25 -8.42 9.48 -10.46
CA ALA A 25 -9.21 10.23 -9.48
C ALA A 25 -8.34 11.11 -8.55
N VAL A 26 -7.17 10.61 -8.16
CA VAL A 26 -6.19 11.37 -7.37
C VAL A 26 -5.67 12.58 -8.16
N VAL A 27 -5.37 12.41 -9.44
CA VAL A 27 -4.94 13.52 -10.31
C VAL A 27 -6.03 14.57 -10.44
N ALA A 28 -7.27 14.14 -10.74
CA ALA A 28 -8.41 15.04 -10.86
C ALA A 28 -8.63 15.85 -9.57
N TYR A 29 -8.60 15.18 -8.41
CA TYR A 29 -8.72 15.84 -7.11
C TYR A 29 -7.62 16.88 -6.88
N ARG A 30 -6.36 16.57 -7.22
CA ARG A 30 -5.23 17.50 -7.04
C ARG A 30 -5.29 18.71 -7.97
N GLN A 31 -5.95 18.60 -9.12
CA GLN A 31 -6.16 19.71 -10.05
C GLN A 31 -7.25 20.67 -9.55
N GLU A 32 -8.28 20.14 -8.90
CA GLU A 32 -9.43 20.91 -8.43
C GLU A 32 -9.24 21.49 -7.02
N TYR A 33 -8.53 20.77 -6.14
CA TYR A 33 -8.42 21.10 -4.72
C TYR A 33 -6.98 21.34 -4.28
N GLN A 34 -6.77 22.40 -3.47
CA GLN A 34 -5.48 22.71 -2.83
C GLN A 34 -5.25 21.92 -1.52
N ARG A 35 -6.21 21.09 -1.08
CA ARG A 35 -6.08 20.32 0.16
C ARG A 35 -5.01 19.22 -0.02
N PRO A 36 -4.00 19.14 0.86
CA PRO A 36 -2.94 18.14 0.73
C PRO A 36 -3.48 16.72 0.94
N LEU A 37 -2.95 15.78 0.16
CA LEU A 37 -3.29 14.36 0.22
C LEU A 37 -2.18 13.55 0.88
N VAL A 38 -2.59 12.56 1.68
CA VAL A 38 -1.70 11.53 2.23
C VAL A 38 -2.33 10.17 1.94
N ILE A 39 -1.53 9.24 1.41
CA ILE A 39 -1.96 7.85 1.22
C ILE A 39 -1.36 7.00 2.35
N VAL A 40 -2.20 6.24 3.03
CA VAL A 40 -1.79 5.17 3.95
C VAL A 40 -2.18 3.85 3.31
N HIS A 41 -1.32 2.85 3.33
CA HIS A 41 -1.65 1.56 2.72
C HIS A 41 -1.38 0.39 3.66
N GLY A 42 -2.17 -0.66 3.50
CA GLY A 42 -1.80 -2.01 3.95
C GLY A 42 -1.13 -2.79 2.81
N GLY A 43 -1.21 -4.11 2.90
CA GLY A 43 -0.77 -5.01 1.83
C GLY A 43 -1.00 -6.47 2.20
N GLY A 44 -2.12 -6.75 2.87
CA GLY A 44 -2.41 -8.07 3.44
C GLY A 44 -2.37 -9.18 2.39
N CYS A 45 -2.90 -8.91 1.19
CA CYS A 45 -2.90 -9.84 0.05
C CYS A 45 -1.47 -10.18 -0.40
N LEU A 46 -0.64 -9.18 -0.67
CA LEU A 46 0.78 -9.36 -1.03
C LEU A 46 1.57 -10.16 0.02
N VAL A 47 1.33 -9.87 1.30
CA VAL A 47 1.96 -10.65 2.38
C VAL A 47 1.45 -12.09 2.37
N ASP A 48 0.14 -12.31 2.29
CA ASP A 48 -0.45 -13.65 2.28
C ASP A 48 0.07 -14.49 1.09
N GLU A 49 0.23 -13.87 -0.09
CA GLU A 49 0.82 -14.51 -1.27
C GLU A 49 2.29 -14.86 -1.10
N LEU A 50 3.11 -13.94 -0.55
CA LEU A 50 4.52 -14.19 -0.30
C LEU A 50 4.71 -15.32 0.73
N MET A 51 3.95 -15.29 1.81
CA MET A 51 3.98 -16.33 2.85
C MET A 51 3.59 -17.69 2.27
N LYS A 52 2.57 -17.74 1.39
CA LYS A 52 2.19 -18.96 0.68
C LYS A 52 3.32 -19.50 -0.21
N LYS A 53 4.01 -18.63 -0.97
CA LYS A 53 5.15 -19.03 -1.82
C LYS A 53 6.33 -19.57 -1.01
N LEU A 54 6.53 -19.03 0.20
CA LEU A 54 7.58 -19.48 1.13
C LEU A 54 7.16 -20.66 2.02
N ASN A 55 5.94 -21.18 1.84
CA ASN A 55 5.35 -22.23 2.66
C ASN A 55 5.34 -21.90 4.17
N LEU A 56 5.11 -20.63 4.51
CA LEU A 56 5.00 -20.12 5.88
C LEU A 56 3.53 -19.94 6.28
N PRO A 57 3.16 -20.23 7.55
CA PRO A 57 1.78 -20.15 7.99
C PRO A 57 1.29 -18.71 8.11
N VAL A 58 0.03 -18.49 7.74
CA VAL A 58 -0.69 -17.25 7.99
C VAL A 58 -1.62 -17.44 9.17
N VAL A 59 -1.25 -16.90 10.33
CA VAL A 59 -2.08 -16.92 11.55
C VAL A 59 -2.61 -15.53 11.84
N LYS A 60 -3.92 -15.42 12.09
CA LYS A 60 -4.58 -14.18 12.50
C LYS A 60 -5.25 -14.37 13.86
N LYS A 61 -5.07 -13.41 14.76
CA LYS A 61 -5.69 -13.36 16.09
C LYS A 61 -6.43 -12.02 16.22
N ALA A 62 -7.74 -12.08 16.44
CA ALA A 62 -8.60 -10.90 16.54
C ALA A 62 -8.43 -9.89 15.38
N GLY A 63 -8.32 -10.40 14.15
CA GLY A 63 -8.16 -9.57 12.95
C GLY A 63 -6.74 -9.07 12.66
N LEU A 64 -5.79 -9.29 13.57
CA LEU A 64 -4.38 -8.94 13.39
C LEU A 64 -3.55 -10.16 13.00
N ARG A 65 -2.57 -10.01 12.12
CA ARG A 65 -1.61 -11.07 11.83
C ARG A 65 -0.74 -11.29 13.07
N VAL A 66 -0.57 -12.56 13.45
CA VAL A 66 0.50 -12.93 14.38
C VAL A 66 1.81 -12.84 13.60
N THR A 67 2.72 -11.98 14.04
CA THR A 67 3.98 -11.70 13.35
C THR A 67 5.15 -12.14 14.23
N PRO A 68 5.64 -13.39 14.07
CA PRO A 68 6.86 -13.87 14.69
C PRO A 68 8.10 -13.03 14.31
N ALA A 69 9.10 -13.03 15.18
CA ALA A 69 10.34 -12.27 14.98
C ALA A 69 11.13 -12.74 13.74
N ASP A 70 11.06 -14.02 13.38
CA ASP A 70 11.68 -14.58 12.18
C ASP A 70 10.93 -14.23 10.87
N GLN A 71 9.73 -13.66 10.95
CA GLN A 71 8.91 -13.29 9.78
C GLN A 71 8.83 -11.78 9.54
N ILE A 72 9.24 -10.95 10.51
CA ILE A 72 9.04 -9.49 10.43
C ILE A 72 9.75 -8.86 9.24
N ASP A 73 10.95 -9.31 8.89
CA ASP A 73 11.73 -8.76 7.78
C ASP A 73 11.06 -9.06 6.43
N ILE A 74 10.55 -10.28 6.27
CA ILE A 74 9.82 -10.72 5.07
C ILE A 74 8.54 -9.90 4.91
N ILE A 75 7.78 -9.74 5.99
CA ILE A 75 6.54 -8.96 6.01
C ILE A 75 6.83 -7.47 5.73
N THR A 76 7.91 -6.93 6.29
CA THR A 76 8.36 -5.55 6.05
C THR A 76 8.75 -5.36 4.59
N GLY A 77 9.48 -6.30 3.98
CA GLY A 77 9.80 -6.28 2.56
C GLY A 77 8.56 -6.24 1.67
N ALA A 78 7.53 -7.02 1.98
CA ALA A 78 6.28 -7.00 1.24
C ALA A 78 5.48 -5.69 1.42
N LEU A 79 5.43 -5.15 2.64
CA LEU A 79 4.65 -3.94 2.95
C LEU A 79 5.42 -2.65 2.64
N ALA A 80 6.51 -2.38 3.36
CA ALA A 80 7.30 -1.15 3.20
C ALA A 80 8.13 -1.14 1.91
N GLY A 81 8.43 -2.31 1.35
CA GLY A 81 9.04 -2.47 0.03
C GLY A 81 7.98 -2.55 -1.07
N SER A 82 7.57 -3.77 -1.44
CA SER A 82 6.79 -4.03 -2.64
C SER A 82 5.51 -3.20 -2.73
N ALA A 83 4.64 -3.24 -1.71
CA ALA A 83 3.38 -2.50 -1.73
C ALA A 83 3.59 -0.99 -1.85
N ASN A 84 4.53 -0.44 -1.05
CA ASN A 84 4.86 0.98 -1.08
C ASN A 84 5.41 1.42 -2.44
N LYS A 85 6.35 0.65 -3.00
CA LYS A 85 7.01 0.99 -4.27
C LYS A 85 6.10 0.79 -5.48
N THR A 86 5.16 -0.15 -5.43
CA THR A 86 4.08 -0.24 -6.42
C THR A 86 3.28 1.05 -6.47
N LEU A 87 2.83 1.56 -5.31
CA LEU A 87 2.08 2.83 -5.27
C LEU A 87 2.92 4.03 -5.72
N LEU A 88 4.21 4.07 -5.39
CA LEU A 88 5.11 5.12 -5.90
C LEU A 88 5.29 5.02 -7.42
N ALA A 89 5.41 3.82 -7.97
CA ALA A 89 5.51 3.62 -9.42
C ALA A 89 4.26 4.15 -10.13
N TRP A 90 3.07 3.88 -9.58
CA TRP A 90 1.80 4.43 -10.07
C TRP A 90 1.72 5.96 -9.94
N ALA A 91 2.25 6.53 -8.87
CA ALA A 91 2.34 7.98 -8.70
C ALA A 91 3.25 8.60 -9.79
N VAL A 92 4.43 8.02 -10.01
CA VAL A 92 5.37 8.47 -11.05
C VAL A 92 4.76 8.35 -12.45
N LYS A 93 4.09 7.23 -12.75
CA LYS A 93 3.35 7.02 -14.01
C LYS A 93 2.34 8.14 -14.29
N ASN A 94 1.72 8.68 -13.23
CA ASN A 94 0.75 9.77 -13.29
C ASN A 94 1.35 11.16 -13.03
N HIS A 95 2.68 11.30 -13.13
CA HIS A 95 3.41 12.56 -12.93
C HIS A 95 3.20 13.21 -11.55
N ILE A 96 2.89 12.41 -10.53
CA ILE A 96 2.76 12.86 -9.14
C ILE A 96 4.13 12.71 -8.47
N ASN A 97 4.67 13.82 -7.97
CA ASN A 97 5.84 13.80 -7.09
C ASN A 97 5.44 13.29 -5.71
N ALA A 98 5.62 11.99 -5.47
CA ALA A 98 5.28 11.31 -4.23
C ALA A 98 6.52 10.87 -3.46
N VAL A 99 6.42 10.86 -2.13
CA VAL A 99 7.46 10.36 -1.21
C VAL A 99 6.90 9.18 -0.45
N GLY A 100 7.58 8.03 -0.50
CA GLY A 100 7.21 6.84 0.26
C GLY A 100 7.90 6.82 1.61
N LEU A 101 7.13 6.59 2.67
CA LEU A 101 7.59 6.53 4.05
C LEU A 101 7.14 5.21 4.70
N SER A 102 7.85 4.79 5.74
CA SER A 102 7.43 3.79 6.72
C SER A 102 7.38 4.43 8.11
N LEU A 103 6.60 3.87 9.03
CA LEU A 103 6.39 4.45 10.37
C LEU A 103 7.48 4.07 11.39
N ALA A 104 8.20 2.97 11.16
CA ALA A 104 9.40 2.53 11.86
C ALA A 104 10.01 1.36 11.05
#